data_AF-A0A7J0CQC1-F1
#
_entry.id   AF-A0A7J0CQC1-F1
#
_cell.length_a   1.000
_cell.length_b   1.000
_cell.length_c   1.000
_cell.angle_alpha   90.00
_cell.angle_beta   90.00
_cell.angle_gamma   90.00
#
_symmetry.space_group_name_H-M   'P 1'
#
loop_
_entity.id
_entity.type
_entity.pdbx_description
1 polymer ?
#
loop_
_entity_poly.entity_id
_entity_poly.type
_entity_poly.pdbx_seq_one_letter_code
_entity_poly.pdbx_strand_id
1 'polypeptide(L)'
;MSPQRLFHSTVIDLLVTGLRSTAPAEMKVRRQMTVVLDRRNGSEPDVSVVRAEAVTGPDVNRYQAADILLAVEVVSPDSEARDHGTKPHRYATAGIPHFWLVEMTGTDQHPVVRVYELDPVTKAYALTGIHHDRLKTGVPFPVDIDISAEALKAL
;
A
#
# COMPACT_ATOMS: atom_id res chain seq x y z
N MET A 1 5.40 8.98 17.19
CA MET A 1 5.09 7.55 17.00
C MET A 1 4.14 7.15 18.11
N SER A 2 2.87 6.94 17.80
CA SER A 2 1.90 6.35 18.73
C SER A 2 1.96 4.82 18.64
N PRO A 3 1.47 4.10 19.66
CA PRO A 3 1.41 2.64 19.62
C PRO A 3 0.54 2.18 18.46
N GLN A 4 1.07 1.30 17.60
CA GLN A 4 0.29 0.67 16.56
C GLN A 4 -0.78 -0.24 17.19
N ARG A 5 -2.01 -0.16 16.70
CA ARG A 5 -3.06 -1.14 17.06
C ARG A 5 -2.69 -2.49 16.44
N LEU A 6 -2.93 -3.59 17.17
CA LEU A 6 -2.66 -4.96 16.71
C LEU A 6 -3.23 -5.22 15.31
N PHE A 7 -4.44 -4.71 15.03
CA PHE A 7 -5.06 -4.77 13.71
C PHE A 7 -4.16 -4.23 12.59
N HIS A 8 -3.54 -3.06 12.79
CA HIS A 8 -2.71 -2.41 11.77
C HIS A 8 -1.49 -3.29 11.42
N SER A 9 -0.79 -3.82 12.43
CA SER A 9 0.33 -4.75 12.17
C SER A 9 -0.14 -6.04 11.50
N THR A 10 -1.26 -6.63 11.94
CA THR A 10 -1.80 -7.87 11.36
C THR A 10 -2.19 -7.70 9.90
N VAL A 11 -2.85 -6.59 9.55
CA VAL A 11 -3.21 -6.27 8.16
C VAL A 11 -1.97 -6.06 7.30
N ILE A 12 -0.96 -5.35 7.81
CA ILE A 12 0.31 -5.18 7.08
C ILE A 12 0.97 -6.54 6.81
N ASP A 13 1.01 -7.43 7.80
CA ASP A 13 1.61 -8.76 7.64
C ASP A 13 0.84 -9.64 6.65
N LEU A 14 -0.50 -9.59 6.70
CA LEU A 14 -1.38 -10.23 5.73
C LEU A 14 -1.07 -9.76 4.30
N LEU A 15 -1.09 -8.44 4.09
CA LEU A 15 -0.88 -7.84 2.77
C LEU A 15 0.52 -8.12 2.25
N VAL A 16 1.54 -8.07 3.10
CA VAL A 16 2.91 -8.36 2.70
C VAL A 16 3.08 -9.82 2.30
N THR A 17 2.50 -10.73 3.06
CA THR A 17 2.52 -12.16 2.74
C THR A 17 1.79 -12.44 1.43
N GLY A 18 0.57 -11.90 1.27
CA GLY A 18 -0.25 -12.10 0.08
C GLY A 18 0.32 -11.44 -1.18
N LEU A 19 0.90 -10.24 -1.08
CA LEU A 19 1.58 -9.60 -2.21
C LEU A 19 2.84 -10.38 -2.60
N ARG A 20 3.60 -10.90 -1.63
CA ARG A 20 4.81 -11.70 -1.92
C ARG A 20 4.51 -13.04 -2.56
N SER A 21 3.37 -13.67 -2.26
CA SER A 21 3.02 -14.97 -2.82
C SER A 21 2.73 -14.93 -4.32
N THR A 22 2.39 -13.76 -4.85
CA THR A 22 2.01 -13.55 -6.26
C THR A 22 2.93 -12.60 -7.02
N ALA A 23 3.84 -11.89 -6.32
CA ALA A 23 4.75 -10.93 -6.94
C ALA A 23 5.68 -11.61 -7.97
N PRO A 24 5.78 -11.07 -9.19
CA PRO A 24 6.74 -11.54 -10.19
C PRO A 24 8.18 -11.18 -9.77
N ALA A 25 9.17 -11.80 -10.42
CA ALA A 25 10.59 -11.66 -10.04
C ALA A 25 11.10 -10.21 -10.10
N GLU A 26 10.54 -9.43 -11.04
CA GLU A 26 10.81 -8.03 -11.35
C GLU A 26 10.24 -7.07 -10.30
N MET A 27 9.45 -7.56 -9.34
CA MET A 27 8.84 -6.75 -8.29
C MET A 27 9.24 -7.26 -6.91
N LYS A 28 9.32 -6.34 -5.96
CA LYS A 28 9.64 -6.63 -4.56
C LYS A 28 8.68 -5.90 -3.64
N VAL A 29 8.25 -6.57 -2.58
CA VAL A 29 7.39 -6.00 -1.54
C VAL A 29 8.26 -5.52 -0.38
N ARG A 30 8.10 -4.26 0.01
CA ARG A 30 8.81 -3.61 1.11
C ARG A 30 7.82 -3.02 2.10
N ARG A 31 8.20 -3.00 3.38
CA ARG A 31 7.42 -2.39 4.46
C ARG A 31 8.18 -1.20 4.98
N GLN A 32 7.48 -0.11 5.29
CA GLN A 32 8.01 1.00 6.08
C GLN A 32 9.39 1.50 5.58
N MET A 33 9.49 1.70 4.26
CA MET A 33 10.67 2.26 3.62
C MET A 33 10.34 3.66 3.11
N THR A 34 11.26 4.60 3.30
CA THR A 34 11.07 5.96 2.79
C THR A 34 11.01 5.98 1.25
N VAL A 35 9.97 6.60 0.72
CA VAL A 35 9.81 6.96 -0.69
C VAL A 35 10.09 8.45 -0.84
N VAL A 36 11.06 8.80 -1.66
CA VAL A 36 11.38 10.18 -2.02
C VAL A 36 10.36 10.65 -3.06
N LEU A 37 9.54 11.63 -2.68
CA LEU A 37 8.48 12.18 -3.54
C LEU A 37 8.96 13.41 -4.31
N ASP A 38 9.80 14.22 -3.69
CA ASP A 38 10.51 15.33 -4.33
C ASP A 38 11.80 15.70 -3.55
N ARG A 39 12.47 16.78 -3.95
CA ARG A 39 13.74 17.23 -3.34
C ARG A 39 13.68 17.49 -1.83
N ARG A 40 12.51 17.78 -1.27
CA ARG A 40 12.33 18.17 0.13
C ARG A 40 11.35 17.27 0.88
N ASN A 41 10.60 16.42 0.19
CA ASN A 41 9.56 15.60 0.77
C ASN A 41 9.81 14.11 0.55
N GLY A 42 9.65 13.34 1.63
CA GLY A 42 9.50 11.89 1.60
C GLY A 42 8.21 11.47 2.30
N SER A 43 7.76 10.27 2.01
CA SER A 43 6.72 9.59 2.78
C SER A 43 7.10 8.13 2.99
N GLU A 44 6.52 7.49 3.99
CA GLU A 44 6.76 6.10 4.31
C GLU A 44 5.42 5.38 4.23
N PRO A 45 5.10 4.78 3.06
CA PRO A 45 3.94 3.91 2.96
C PRO A 45 4.13 2.68 3.84
N ASP A 46 3.04 2.17 4.41
CA ASP A 46 3.07 0.97 5.24
C ASP A 46 3.59 -0.24 4.43
N VAL A 47 3.13 -0.36 3.19
CA VAL A 47 3.62 -1.35 2.22
C VAL A 47 3.86 -0.68 0.87
N SER A 48 4.93 -1.09 0.18
CA SER A 48 5.21 -0.67 -1.19
C SER A 48 5.58 -1.86 -2.06
N VAL A 49 5.09 -1.85 -3.30
CA VAL A 49 5.64 -2.69 -4.39
C VAL A 49 6.63 -1.84 -5.16
N VAL A 50 7.87 -2.31 -5.24
CA VAL A 50 8.98 -1.62 -5.88
C VAL A 50 9.57 -2.45 -7.02
N ARG A 51 10.18 -1.79 -7.99
CA ARG A 51 10.99 -2.47 -9.02
C ARG A 51 12.15 -3.21 -8.36
N ALA A 52 12.39 -4.45 -8.77
CA ALA A 52 13.46 -5.28 -8.21
C ALA A 52 14.85 -4.66 -8.43
N GLU A 53 15.06 -3.96 -9.54
CA GLU A 53 16.31 -3.27 -9.86
C GLU A 53 16.66 -2.13 -8.88
N ALA A 54 15.65 -1.54 -8.23
CA ALA A 54 15.87 -0.50 -7.23
C ALA A 54 16.37 -1.07 -5.89
N VAL A 55 16.31 -2.40 -5.70
CA VAL A 55 16.84 -3.08 -4.52
C VAL A 55 18.31 -3.46 -4.80
N THR A 56 19.19 -2.49 -4.66
CA THR A 56 20.61 -2.62 -5.02
C THR A 56 21.49 -3.24 -3.92
N GLY A 57 20.94 -3.51 -2.74
CA GLY A 57 21.66 -4.13 -1.63
C GLY A 57 20.97 -3.97 -0.29
N PRO A 58 21.58 -4.48 0.80
CA PRO A 58 21.02 -4.40 2.15
C PRO A 58 21.02 -2.97 2.72
N ASP A 59 21.88 -2.08 2.21
CA ASP A 59 22.04 -0.71 2.70
C ASP A 59 21.02 0.28 2.10
N VAL A 60 20.14 -0.19 1.20
CA VAL A 60 19.08 0.65 0.63
C VAL A 60 18.12 1.09 1.73
N ASN A 61 18.06 2.39 1.98
CA ASN A 61 17.21 3.00 3.01
C ASN A 61 16.06 3.85 2.46
N ARG A 62 15.99 4.03 1.13
CA ARG A 62 14.94 4.77 0.45
C ARG A 62 14.82 4.38 -1.02
N TYR A 63 13.66 4.64 -1.60
CA TYR A 63 13.37 4.46 -3.03
C TYR A 63 12.94 5.78 -3.67
N GLN A 64 13.14 5.94 -4.97
CA GLN A 64 12.54 7.06 -5.71
C GLN A 64 11.08 6.71 -6.03
N ALA A 65 10.19 7.72 -6.09
CA ALA A 65 8.80 7.50 -6.49
C ALA A 65 8.67 6.76 -7.84
N ALA A 66 9.59 6.99 -8.78
CA ALA A 66 9.63 6.30 -10.08
C ALA A 66 9.86 4.77 -9.99
N ASP A 67 10.43 4.31 -8.87
CA ASP A 67 10.66 2.89 -8.60
C ASP A 67 9.46 2.23 -7.90
N ILE A 68 8.46 3.01 -7.47
CA ILE A 68 7.26 2.51 -6.78
C ILE A 68 6.14 2.26 -7.78
N LEU A 69 5.59 1.06 -7.75
CA LEU A 69 4.44 0.67 -8.57
C LEU A 69 3.15 0.80 -7.76
N LEU A 70 3.19 0.45 -6.47
CA LEU A 70 2.06 0.51 -5.56
C LEU A 70 2.51 1.06 -4.21
N ALA A 71 1.79 2.05 -3.70
CA ALA A 71 1.85 2.47 -2.30
C ALA A 71 0.55 2.05 -1.57
N VAL A 72 0.68 1.45 -0.40
CA VAL A 72 -0.45 1.00 0.43
C VAL A 72 -0.40 1.71 1.77
N GLU A 73 -1.55 2.21 2.22
CA GLU A 73 -1.72 2.84 3.52
C GLU A 73 -2.80 2.10 4.30
N VAL A 74 -2.46 1.64 5.51
CA VAL A 74 -3.38 1.00 6.45
C VAL A 74 -3.80 2.04 7.48
N VAL A 75 -5.01 2.58 7.30
CA VAL A 75 -5.50 3.71 8.07
C VAL A 75 -5.53 3.39 9.56
N SER A 76 -4.95 4.29 10.34
CA SER A 76 -5.00 4.33 11.79
C SER A 76 -5.59 5.67 12.25
N PRO A 77 -6.09 5.79 13.49
CA PRO A 77 -6.62 7.07 14.00
C PRO A 77 -5.66 8.25 13.83
N ASP A 78 -4.36 8.00 13.95
CA ASP A 78 -3.32 9.03 13.91
C ASP A 78 -2.88 9.39 12.49
N SER A 79 -3.22 8.55 11.51
CA SER A 79 -2.87 8.72 10.10
C SER A 79 -4.05 9.03 9.20
N GLU A 80 -5.29 8.83 9.67
CA GLU A 80 -6.55 9.03 8.95
C GLU A 80 -6.57 10.30 8.10
N ALA A 81 -6.38 11.48 8.71
CA ALA A 81 -6.39 12.74 7.97
C ALA A 81 -5.33 12.83 6.85
N ARG A 82 -4.18 12.18 7.04
CA ARG A 82 -3.12 12.16 6.03
C ARG A 82 -3.36 11.11 4.96
N ASP A 83 -3.79 9.92 5.33
CA ASP A 83 -4.01 8.79 4.43
C ASP A 83 -5.23 9.01 3.52
N HIS A 84 -6.28 9.68 4.01
CA HIS A 84 -7.44 10.05 3.18
C HIS A 84 -7.19 11.31 2.35
N GLY A 85 -6.38 12.23 2.87
CA GLY A 85 -6.17 13.55 2.29
C GLY A 85 -4.80 13.68 1.63
N THR A 86 -3.82 14.12 2.41
CA THR A 86 -2.56 14.65 1.86
C THR A 86 -1.66 13.62 1.16
N LYS A 87 -1.60 12.37 1.62
CA LYS A 87 -0.74 11.33 1.05
C LYS A 87 -1.16 10.92 -0.38
N PRO A 88 -2.43 10.58 -0.67
CA PRO A 88 -2.87 10.28 -2.03
C PRO A 88 -2.48 11.38 -3.03
N HIS A 89 -2.70 12.65 -2.67
CA HIS A 89 -2.34 13.77 -3.54
C HIS A 89 -0.83 13.86 -3.79
N ARG A 90 0.00 13.63 -2.77
CA ARG A 90 1.46 13.62 -2.90
C ARG A 90 1.96 12.45 -3.75
N TYR A 91 1.40 11.26 -3.56
CA TYR A 91 1.76 10.08 -4.36
C TYR A 91 1.36 10.23 -5.83
N ALA A 92 0.16 10.75 -6.09
CA ALA A 92 -0.31 11.03 -7.44
C ALA A 92 0.56 12.10 -8.14
N THR A 93 0.92 13.16 -7.41
CA THR A 93 1.84 14.21 -7.91
C THR A 93 3.23 13.63 -8.23
N ALA A 94 3.73 12.73 -7.39
CA ALA A 94 5.00 12.03 -7.60
C ALA A 94 4.94 10.95 -8.68
N GLY A 95 3.76 10.64 -9.22
CA GLY A 95 3.57 9.72 -10.34
C GLY A 95 3.48 8.24 -9.96
N ILE A 96 3.20 7.90 -8.70
CA ILE A 96 3.05 6.51 -8.28
C ILE A 96 1.78 5.91 -8.92
N PRO A 97 1.86 4.85 -9.74
CA PRO A 97 0.74 4.41 -10.56
C PRO A 97 -0.46 3.87 -9.78
N HIS A 98 -0.22 3.12 -8.70
CA HIS A 98 -1.27 2.49 -7.92
C HIS A 98 -1.21 2.93 -6.46
N PHE A 99 -2.39 3.13 -5.87
CA PHE A 99 -2.55 3.47 -4.47
C PHE A 99 -3.67 2.66 -3.85
N TRP A 100 -3.40 2.02 -2.71
CA TRP A 100 -4.43 1.32 -1.94
C TRP A 100 -4.62 1.99 -0.59
N LEU A 101 -5.88 2.26 -0.26
CA LEU A 101 -6.29 2.73 1.06
C LEU A 101 -7.01 1.58 1.77
N VAL A 102 -6.48 1.17 2.91
CA VAL A 102 -7.02 0.05 3.70
C VAL A 102 -7.62 0.58 4.98
N GLU A 103 -8.93 0.41 5.12
CA GLU A 103 -9.69 0.88 6.26
C GLU A 103 -10.26 -0.30 7.04
N MET A 104 -10.43 -0.13 8.35
CA MET A 104 -11.19 -1.09 9.15
C MET A 104 -12.67 -0.70 9.10
N THR A 105 -13.56 -1.62 8.73
CA THR A 105 -14.99 -1.33 8.73
C THR A 105 -15.79 -2.32 9.58
N GLY A 106 -16.89 -1.82 10.16
CA GLY A 106 -17.85 -2.63 10.91
C GLY A 106 -17.43 -3.04 12.32
N THR A 107 -18.35 -3.72 13.00
CA THR A 107 -18.14 -4.33 14.33
C THR A 107 -17.16 -5.50 14.30
N ASP A 108 -16.98 -6.12 13.13
CA ASP A 108 -16.28 -7.39 12.98
C ASP A 108 -14.80 -7.22 12.62
N GLN A 109 -14.32 -5.97 12.55
CA GLN A 109 -12.92 -5.59 12.34
C GLN A 109 -12.27 -6.25 11.10
N HIS A 110 -12.99 -6.33 9.99
CA HIS A 110 -12.40 -6.80 8.72
C HIS A 110 -11.83 -5.61 7.92
N PRO A 111 -10.73 -5.80 7.18
CA PRO A 111 -10.16 -4.78 6.33
C PRO A 111 -11.00 -4.58 5.07
N VAL A 112 -11.13 -3.33 4.65
CA VAL A 112 -11.68 -2.94 3.35
C VAL A 112 -10.59 -2.26 2.56
N VAL A 113 -10.29 -2.81 1.37
CA VAL A 113 -9.24 -2.29 0.49
C VAL A 113 -9.88 -1.52 -0.66
N ARG A 114 -9.66 -0.22 -0.70
CA ARG A 114 -9.99 0.63 -1.84
C ARG A 114 -8.78 0.73 -2.75
N VAL A 115 -8.94 0.29 -4.00
CA VAL A 115 -7.89 0.26 -5.00
C VAL A 115 -8.06 1.44 -5.95
N TYR A 116 -6.98 2.20 -6.11
CA TYR A 116 -6.94 3.37 -6.99
C TYR A 116 -5.83 3.27 -8.03
N GLU A 117 -6.10 3.87 -9.18
CA GLU A 117 -5.13 4.03 -10.28
C GLU A 117 -4.95 5.51 -10.62
N LEU A 118 -3.71 5.88 -10.90
CA LEU A 118 -3.36 7.25 -11.26
C LEU A 118 -3.89 7.57 -12.65
N ASP A 119 -4.72 8.60 -12.74
CA ASP A 119 -5.00 9.24 -14.01
C ASP A 119 -3.81 10.14 -14.40
N PRO A 120 -3.10 9.82 -15.50
CA PRO A 120 -1.90 10.56 -15.89
C PRO A 120 -2.19 11.99 -16.34
N VAL A 121 -3.44 12.30 -16.73
CA VAL A 121 -3.88 13.62 -17.19
C VAL A 121 -4.20 14.51 -15.99
N THR A 122 -5.07 14.04 -15.09
CA THR A 122 -5.50 14.86 -13.94
C THR A 122 -4.51 14.84 -12.78
N LYS A 123 -3.56 13.90 -12.77
CA LYS A 123 -2.64 13.65 -11.64
C LYS A 123 -3.41 13.40 -10.34
N ALA A 124 -4.54 12.72 -10.46
CA ALA A 124 -5.38 12.30 -9.36
C ALA A 124 -5.65 10.80 -9.45
N TYR A 125 -5.96 10.21 -8.30
CA TYR A 125 -6.34 8.80 -8.22
C TYR A 125 -7.81 8.62 -8.54
N ALA A 126 -8.12 7.69 -9.45
CA ALA A 126 -9.47 7.21 -9.71
C ALA A 126 -9.70 5.87 -8.99
N LEU A 127 -10.85 5.71 -8.33
CA LEU A 127 -11.21 4.47 -7.66
C LEU A 127 -11.56 3.40 -8.71
N THR A 128 -10.89 2.26 -8.67
CA THR A 128 -11.13 1.15 -9.60
C THR A 128 -11.66 -0.12 -8.93
N GLY A 129 -11.64 -0.20 -7.59
CA GLY A 129 -12.24 -1.32 -6.86
C GLY A 129 -12.37 -1.09 -5.36
N ILE A 130 -13.34 -1.77 -4.74
CA ILE A 130 -13.52 -1.87 -3.28
C ILE A 130 -13.64 -3.36 -2.93
N HIS A 131 -12.82 -3.84 -1.99
CA HIS A 131 -12.71 -5.26 -1.63
C HIS A 131 -12.91 -5.46 -0.13
N HIS A 132 -13.67 -6.48 0.27
CA HIS A 132 -14.03 -6.77 1.67
C HIS A 132 -13.50 -8.11 2.19
N ASP A 133 -13.70 -9.21 1.45
CA ASP A 133 -13.26 -10.54 1.86
C ASP A 133 -12.14 -11.10 0.99
N ARG A 134 -12.08 -10.64 -0.26
CA ARG A 134 -11.07 -11.08 -1.24
C ARG A 134 -10.56 -9.89 -2.03
N LEU A 135 -9.28 -9.61 -1.89
CA LEU A 135 -8.59 -8.62 -2.71
C LEU A 135 -8.09 -9.30 -3.98
N LYS A 136 -8.81 -9.06 -5.09
CA LYS A 136 -8.48 -9.61 -6.41
C LYS A 136 -8.38 -8.50 -7.43
N THR A 137 -7.18 -8.28 -7.97
CA THR A 137 -6.91 -7.28 -8.99
C THR A 137 -5.84 -7.78 -9.97
N GLY A 138 -5.88 -7.29 -11.21
CA GLY A 138 -4.88 -7.62 -12.23
C GLY A 138 -3.64 -6.70 -12.21
N VAL A 139 -3.69 -5.62 -11.43
CA VAL A 139 -2.65 -4.56 -11.41
C VAL A 139 -2.18 -4.25 -9.98
N PRO A 140 -0.90 -3.89 -9.76
CA PRO A 140 0.19 -3.81 -10.75
C PRO A 140 0.64 -5.16 -11.33
N PHE A 141 0.20 -6.25 -10.72
CA PHE A 141 0.33 -7.63 -11.18
C PHE A 141 -0.90 -8.41 -10.67
N PRO A 142 -1.14 -9.64 -11.13
CA PRO A 142 -2.22 -10.46 -10.60
C PRO A 142 -2.06 -10.66 -9.08
N VAL A 143 -2.98 -10.11 -8.31
CA VAL A 143 -3.07 -10.25 -6.85
C VAL A 143 -4.37 -10.97 -6.52
N ASP A 144 -4.29 -11.95 -5.62
CA ASP A 144 -5.44 -12.67 -5.11
C ASP A 144 -5.21 -13.05 -3.63
N ILE A 145 -5.71 -12.21 -2.72
CA ILE A 145 -5.46 -12.31 -1.27
C ILE A 145 -6.79 -12.47 -0.54
N ASP A 146 -6.87 -13.46 0.35
CA ASP A 146 -7.94 -13.56 1.34
C ASP A 146 -7.76 -12.49 2.40
N ILE A 147 -8.75 -11.61 2.52
CA ILE A 147 -8.77 -10.50 3.49
C ILE A 147 -9.97 -10.61 4.44
N SER A 148 -10.62 -11.78 4.50
CA SER A 148 -11.73 -12.02 5.43
C SER A 148 -11.29 -11.95 6.89
N ALA A 149 -12.26 -11.76 7.80
CA ALA A 149 -11.99 -11.77 9.23
C ALA A 149 -11.38 -13.09 9.72
N GLU A 150 -11.74 -14.22 9.09
CA GLU A 150 -11.17 -15.54 9.39
C GLU A 150 -9.70 -15.62 8.99
N ALA A 151 -9.34 -15.07 7.82
CA ALA A 151 -7.95 -15.02 7.38
C ALA A 151 -7.08 -14.20 8.34
N LEU A 152 -7.60 -13.07 8.85
CA LEU A 152 -6.89 -12.26 9.86
C LEU A 152 -6.70 -12.99 11.19
N LYS A 153 -7.69 -13.77 11.65
CA LYS A 153 -7.62 -14.53 12.91
C LYS A 153 -6.63 -15.70 12.87
N ALA A 154 -6.23 -16.12 11.68
CA ALA A 154 -5.34 -17.27 11.46
C ALA A 154 -3.84 -16.90 11.42
N LEU A 155 -3.51 -15.61 11.44
CA LEU A 155 -2.14 -15.08 11.51
C LEU A 155 -1.62 -15.04 12.96
#